data_AF-A0A7S1YGL8-F1
#
_entry.id   AF-A0A7S1YGL8-F1
#
_cell.length_a   1.000
_cell.length_b   1.000
_cell.length_c   1.000
_cell.angle_alpha   90.00
_cell.angle_beta   90.00
_cell.angle_gamma   90.00
#
_symmetry.space_group_name_H-M   'P 1'
#
loop_
_entity.id
_entity.type
_entity.pdbx_description
1 polymer ?
#
loop_
_entity_poly.entity_id
_entity_poly.type
_entity_poly.pdbx_seq_one_letter_code
_entity_poly.pdbx_strand_id
1 'polypeptide(L)'
;SSADSVAVRAPRDEEEGNRMFVEGLYTGHFRKTEKNDCDKNPTTCTGHIADFPCKWASFVKPLTHHLNIALESDGSDPGSGGYTHSELIDIWSAANATKSHVITQWWHPEMLYQSYVGTDMEMQKVSLTPPTQDCIESRINVAQRCSVDPAEQVGDPAGACDETPHLLKKVMTSNFFLDSTDASKSEAQRSPAYEAVRAFQITDLQVGKIFDYWHARGN
;
A
#
# COMPACT_ATOMS: atom_id res chain seq x y z
N SER A 1 -24.63 -22.35 -4.69
CA SER A 1 -23.81 -21.33 -5.36
C SER A 1 -23.42 -21.86 -6.72
N SER A 2 -23.73 -21.15 -7.81
CA SER A 2 -23.13 -21.47 -9.11
C SER A 2 -21.64 -21.15 -9.00
N ALA A 3 -20.78 -22.05 -9.48
CA ALA A 3 -19.38 -21.73 -9.69
C ALA A 3 -19.33 -20.44 -10.52
N ASP A 4 -18.67 -19.41 -10.00
CA ASP A 4 -18.29 -18.28 -10.83
C ASP A 4 -17.38 -18.86 -11.93
N SER A 5 -17.48 -18.38 -13.16
CA SER A 5 -16.73 -18.93 -14.31
C SER A 5 -15.21 -18.96 -14.10
N VAL A 6 -14.74 -18.21 -13.10
CA VAL A 6 -13.35 -18.16 -12.67
C VAL A 6 -13.07 -19.13 -11.52
N ALA A 7 -13.94 -19.24 -10.51
CA ALA A 7 -13.71 -20.01 -9.28
C ALA A 7 -14.20 -21.47 -9.35
N VAL A 8 -13.33 -22.43 -9.03
CA VAL A 8 -13.65 -23.87 -9.08
C VAL A 8 -14.63 -24.27 -7.96
N ARG A 9 -14.57 -23.61 -6.81
CA ARG A 9 -15.50 -23.80 -5.68
C ARG A 9 -15.55 -22.58 -4.78
N ALA A 10 -16.48 -22.56 -3.82
CA ALA A 10 -16.48 -21.57 -2.73
C ALA A 10 -15.54 -22.00 -1.57
N PRO A 11 -15.12 -21.05 -0.71
CA PRO A 11 -14.52 -21.37 0.59
C PRO A 11 -15.42 -22.31 1.40
N ARG A 12 -14.81 -23.25 2.14
CA ARG A 12 -15.51 -24.28 2.94
C ARG A 12 -15.66 -23.91 4.41
N ASP A 13 -14.74 -23.10 4.91
CA ASP A 13 -14.66 -22.72 6.32
C ASP A 13 -14.27 -21.24 6.45
N GLU A 14 -14.21 -20.77 7.69
CA GLU A 14 -13.91 -19.38 8.03
C GLU A 14 -12.46 -19.01 7.68
N GLU A 15 -11.53 -19.96 7.75
CA GLU A 15 -10.12 -19.74 7.41
C GLU A 15 -9.96 -19.50 5.91
N GLU A 16 -10.54 -20.36 5.07
CA GLU A 16 -10.61 -20.15 3.62
C GLU A 16 -11.44 -18.90 3.28
N GLY A 17 -12.46 -18.58 4.08
CA GLY A 17 -13.33 -17.41 3.90
C GLY A 17 -12.60 -16.07 4.05
N ASN A 18 -11.48 -16.04 4.78
CA ASN A 18 -10.64 -14.86 4.93
C ASN A 18 -9.67 -14.67 3.74
N ARG A 19 -9.54 -15.67 2.86
CA ARG A 19 -8.70 -15.57 1.66
C ARG A 19 -9.52 -15.10 0.47
N MET A 20 -9.06 -14.02 -0.16
CA MET A 20 -9.68 -13.47 -1.37
C MET A 20 -9.24 -14.22 -2.63
N PHE A 21 -8.11 -14.92 -2.57
CA PHE A 21 -7.54 -15.66 -3.69
C PHE A 21 -6.82 -16.93 -3.23
N VAL A 22 -7.11 -18.05 -3.89
CA VAL A 22 -6.30 -19.27 -3.82
C VAL A 22 -6.21 -19.83 -5.24
N GLU A 23 -5.00 -19.87 -5.77
CA GLU A 23 -4.73 -20.32 -7.13
C GLU A 23 -5.34 -21.71 -7.37
N GLY A 24 -6.12 -21.83 -8.45
CA GLY A 24 -6.80 -23.08 -8.82
C GLY A 24 -8.03 -23.46 -7.97
N LEU A 25 -8.40 -22.68 -6.94
CA LEU A 25 -9.56 -22.96 -6.08
C LEU A 25 -10.55 -21.79 -6.01
N TYR A 26 -10.13 -20.65 -5.44
CA TYR A 26 -10.92 -19.40 -5.33
C TYR A 26 -10.21 -18.31 -6.10
N THR A 27 -10.52 -18.20 -7.38
CA THR A 27 -9.91 -17.23 -8.27
C THR A 27 -10.85 -16.02 -8.35
N GLY A 28 -10.82 -15.22 -7.28
CA GLY A 28 -11.47 -13.93 -7.17
C GLY A 28 -12.94 -13.96 -6.80
N HIS A 29 -13.21 -13.85 -5.49
CA HIS A 29 -14.55 -13.58 -4.99
C HIS A 29 -14.59 -12.22 -4.29
N PHE A 30 -15.00 -11.17 -5.02
CA PHE A 30 -15.36 -9.91 -4.39
C PHE A 30 -16.80 -10.01 -3.88
N ARG A 31 -16.96 -10.05 -2.56
CA ARG A 31 -18.29 -10.14 -1.94
C ARG A 31 -18.96 -8.76 -1.93
N LYS A 32 -20.08 -8.65 -2.64
CA LYS A 32 -21.00 -7.52 -2.46
C LYS A 32 -21.57 -7.53 -1.03
N THR A 33 -21.44 -6.42 -0.33
CA THR A 33 -22.01 -6.11 0.98
C THR A 33 -22.98 -4.94 0.84
N GLU A 34 -23.81 -4.67 1.85
CA GLU A 34 -24.68 -3.48 1.81
C GLU A 34 -23.87 -2.17 1.65
N LYS A 35 -22.61 -2.14 2.11
CA LYS A 35 -21.74 -0.97 2.01
C LYS A 35 -21.19 -0.71 0.62
N ASN A 36 -20.91 -1.77 -0.15
CA ASN A 36 -20.26 -1.68 -1.47
C ASN A 36 -21.16 -2.07 -2.65
N ASP A 37 -22.42 -2.49 -2.42
CA ASP A 37 -23.41 -2.77 -3.47
C ASP A 37 -24.13 -1.48 -3.92
N CYS A 38 -23.41 -0.65 -4.68
CA CYS A 38 -23.89 0.66 -5.12
C CYS A 38 -25.11 0.58 -6.06
N ASP A 39 -25.37 -0.58 -6.66
CA ASP A 39 -26.60 -0.82 -7.44
C ASP A 39 -27.84 -0.82 -6.55
N LYS A 40 -27.72 -1.32 -5.30
CA LYS A 40 -28.82 -1.37 -4.33
C LYS A 40 -28.88 -0.14 -3.43
N ASN A 41 -27.74 0.43 -3.08
CA ASN A 41 -27.63 1.53 -2.13
C ASN A 41 -26.98 2.78 -2.76
N PRO A 42 -27.52 3.34 -3.87
CA PRO A 42 -26.82 4.34 -4.69
C PRO A 42 -26.50 5.64 -3.96
N THR A 43 -27.21 5.96 -2.89
CA THR A 43 -27.03 7.20 -2.11
C THR A 43 -26.16 7.04 -0.87
N THR A 44 -25.89 5.82 -0.45
CA THR A 44 -25.15 5.52 0.80
C THR A 44 -23.98 4.56 0.57
N CYS A 45 -23.80 4.08 -0.65
CA CYS A 45 -22.69 3.23 -1.01
C CYS A 45 -21.39 4.04 -1.05
N THR A 46 -20.37 3.47 -0.45
CA THR A 46 -18.98 3.87 -0.65
C THR A 46 -18.32 2.80 -1.51
N GLY A 47 -17.53 3.23 -2.49
CA GLY A 47 -16.66 2.30 -3.18
C GLY A 47 -15.61 1.74 -2.21
N HIS A 48 -14.84 0.77 -2.68
CA HIS A 48 -13.84 0.11 -1.85
C HIS A 48 -12.41 0.50 -2.25
N ILE A 49 -11.57 0.76 -1.25
CA ILE A 49 -10.12 0.89 -1.40
C ILE A 49 -9.42 -0.06 -0.44
N ALA A 50 -8.50 -0.87 -0.96
CA ALA A 50 -7.71 -1.75 -0.12
C ALA A 50 -6.54 -0.96 0.51
N ASP A 51 -6.71 -0.56 1.77
CA ASP A 51 -5.73 0.24 2.52
C ASP A 51 -4.77 -0.64 3.36
N PHE A 52 -3.67 -0.05 3.79
CA PHE A 52 -2.71 -0.64 4.71
C PHE A 52 -3.21 -0.66 6.16
N PRO A 53 -2.68 -1.56 7.01
CA PRO A 53 -3.02 -1.60 8.42
C PRO A 53 -2.44 -0.37 9.14
N CYS A 54 -3.00 -0.03 10.31
CA CYS A 54 -2.73 1.24 10.99
C CYS A 54 -1.25 1.48 11.33
N LYS A 55 -0.50 0.39 11.54
CA LYS A 55 0.92 0.39 11.89
C LYS A 55 1.82 0.76 10.71
N TRP A 56 1.31 0.67 9.48
CA TRP A 56 2.02 1.11 8.29
C TRP A 56 1.72 2.58 8.02
N ALA A 57 2.54 3.20 7.18
CA ALA A 57 2.28 4.57 6.75
C ALA A 57 1.16 4.54 5.70
N SER A 58 -0.05 4.97 6.11
CA SER A 58 -1.17 5.24 5.22
C SER A 58 -1.84 6.55 5.61
N PHE A 59 -2.29 7.27 4.59
CA PHE A 59 -3.03 8.51 4.71
C PHE A 59 -4.36 8.46 3.94
N VAL A 60 -4.84 7.26 3.59
CA VAL A 60 -6.09 7.09 2.83
C VAL A 60 -7.27 7.73 3.54
N LYS A 61 -7.47 7.50 4.85
CA LYS A 61 -8.62 8.07 5.58
C LYS A 61 -8.67 9.61 5.57
N PRO A 62 -7.58 10.33 5.91
CA PRO A 62 -7.53 11.78 5.71
C PRO A 62 -7.84 12.20 4.27
N LEU A 63 -7.24 11.51 3.29
CA LEU A 63 -7.42 11.82 1.88
C LEU A 63 -8.86 11.63 1.43
N THR A 64 -9.48 10.49 1.75
CA THR A 64 -10.84 10.19 1.31
C THR A 64 -11.85 11.12 1.96
N HIS A 65 -11.68 11.42 3.25
CA HIS A 65 -12.53 12.37 3.95
C HIS A 65 -12.40 13.80 3.42
N HIS A 66 -11.20 14.37 3.43
CA HIS A 66 -11.00 15.80 3.13
C HIS A 66 -11.09 16.13 1.64
N LEU A 67 -10.86 15.15 0.76
CA LEU A 67 -11.03 15.32 -0.69
C LEU A 67 -12.40 14.85 -1.19
N ASN A 68 -13.31 14.47 -0.28
CA ASN A 68 -14.66 14.00 -0.61
C ASN A 68 -14.67 12.83 -1.61
N ILE A 69 -13.77 11.86 -1.39
CA ILE A 69 -13.68 10.63 -2.17
C ILE A 69 -14.47 9.55 -1.44
N ALA A 70 -15.54 9.06 -2.04
CA ALA A 70 -16.43 8.05 -1.45
C ALA A 70 -15.82 6.64 -1.54
N LEU A 71 -14.65 6.44 -0.92
CA LEU A 71 -13.96 5.15 -0.82
C LEU A 71 -13.66 4.83 0.64
N GLU A 72 -13.88 3.58 1.04
CA GLU A 72 -13.59 3.08 2.38
C GLU A 72 -12.87 1.73 2.32
N SER A 73 -12.07 1.44 3.36
CA SER A 73 -11.40 0.16 3.56
C SER A 73 -12.06 -0.61 4.69
N ASP A 74 -12.28 -1.91 4.51
CA ASP A 74 -12.95 -2.82 5.46
C ASP A 74 -12.19 -4.14 5.68
N GLY A 75 -10.85 -4.04 5.64
CA GLY A 75 -9.95 -5.12 5.99
C GLY A 75 -9.96 -5.48 7.49
N SER A 76 -9.22 -6.54 7.81
CA SER A 76 -9.28 -7.21 9.11
C SER A 76 -8.54 -6.48 10.24
N ASP A 77 -7.71 -5.46 9.95
CA ASP A 77 -6.94 -4.72 10.95
C ASP A 77 -7.86 -3.84 11.84
N PRO A 78 -7.90 -4.07 13.17
CA PRO A 78 -8.77 -3.32 14.07
C PRO A 78 -8.48 -1.81 14.04
N GLY A 79 -9.53 -1.01 13.93
CA GLY A 79 -9.45 0.46 13.94
C GLY A 79 -9.18 1.05 12.55
N SER A 80 -8.18 0.55 11.81
CA SER A 80 -7.91 1.08 10.46
C SER A 80 -8.86 0.52 9.40
N GLY A 81 -9.31 -0.73 9.53
CA GLY A 81 -9.96 -1.43 8.42
C GLY A 81 -8.96 -1.71 7.28
N GLY A 82 -7.67 -1.77 7.57
CA GLY A 82 -6.62 -2.09 6.60
C GLY A 82 -6.44 -3.60 6.41
N TYR A 83 -5.74 -3.97 5.35
CA TYR A 83 -5.44 -5.34 4.97
C TYR A 83 -3.97 -5.68 5.22
N THR A 84 -3.71 -6.91 5.65
CA THR A 84 -2.36 -7.47 5.71
C THR A 84 -1.72 -7.54 4.32
N HIS A 85 -0.38 -7.64 4.28
CA HIS A 85 0.37 -7.80 3.03
C HIS A 85 -0.17 -8.94 2.14
N SER A 86 -0.44 -10.09 2.75
CA SER A 86 -0.94 -11.28 2.06
C SER A 86 -2.34 -11.07 1.52
N GLU A 87 -3.23 -10.41 2.26
CA GLU A 87 -4.58 -10.10 1.79
C GLU A 87 -4.53 -9.12 0.60
N LEU A 88 -3.65 -8.12 0.63
CA LEU A 88 -3.48 -7.19 -0.48
C LEU A 88 -2.95 -7.87 -1.76
N ILE A 89 -2.00 -8.81 -1.62
CA ILE A 89 -1.55 -9.66 -2.74
C ILE A 89 -2.71 -10.52 -3.27
N ASP A 90 -3.48 -11.15 -2.38
CA ASP A 90 -4.63 -11.96 -2.75
C ASP A 90 -5.68 -11.12 -3.48
N ILE A 91 -5.96 -9.89 -3.02
CA ILE A 91 -6.88 -8.93 -3.66
C ILE A 91 -6.44 -8.60 -5.09
N TRP A 92 -5.15 -8.29 -5.30
CA TRP A 92 -4.63 -8.03 -6.65
C TRP A 92 -4.67 -9.25 -7.55
N SER A 93 -4.34 -10.42 -7.02
CA SER A 93 -4.38 -11.68 -7.77
C SER A 93 -5.81 -12.05 -8.18
N ALA A 94 -6.78 -11.84 -7.28
CA ALA A 94 -8.20 -11.95 -7.56
C ALA A 94 -8.68 -10.96 -8.62
N ALA A 95 -8.25 -9.70 -8.52
CA ALA A 95 -8.57 -8.66 -9.49
C ALA A 95 -8.07 -9.04 -10.88
N ASN A 96 -6.83 -9.53 -10.97
CA ASN A 96 -6.25 -9.98 -12.23
C ASN A 96 -6.99 -11.20 -12.82
N ALA A 97 -7.32 -12.19 -12.00
CA ALA A 97 -8.03 -13.39 -12.46
C ALA A 97 -9.44 -13.08 -12.96
N THR A 98 -10.13 -12.13 -12.33
CA THR A 98 -11.51 -11.76 -12.66
C THR A 98 -11.63 -10.56 -13.59
N LYS A 99 -10.50 -9.90 -13.91
CA LYS A 99 -10.44 -8.63 -14.64
C LYS A 99 -11.29 -7.54 -13.99
N SER A 100 -11.29 -7.51 -12.65
CA SER A 100 -11.99 -6.52 -11.85
C SER A 100 -11.09 -5.32 -11.58
N HIS A 101 -11.69 -4.12 -11.55
CA HIS A 101 -10.98 -2.91 -11.13
C HIS A 101 -10.85 -2.88 -9.60
N VAL A 102 -9.65 -2.60 -9.11
CA VAL A 102 -9.36 -2.41 -7.69
C VAL A 102 -8.57 -1.12 -7.51
N ILE A 103 -8.90 -0.38 -6.45
CA ILE A 103 -8.09 0.74 -5.95
C ILE A 103 -7.43 0.27 -4.65
N THR A 104 -6.15 0.53 -4.50
CA THR A 104 -5.39 0.14 -3.31
C THR A 104 -4.27 1.14 -3.03
N GLN A 105 -3.95 1.28 -1.74
CA GLN A 105 -2.71 1.89 -1.31
C GLN A 105 -1.58 0.87 -1.54
N TRP A 106 -0.56 1.21 -2.34
CA TRP A 106 0.58 0.32 -2.56
C TRP A 106 1.91 1.07 -2.52
N TRP A 107 3.01 0.35 -2.23
CA TRP A 107 4.36 0.92 -2.29
C TRP A 107 4.94 0.77 -3.69
N HIS A 108 5.70 1.79 -4.11
CA HIS A 108 6.47 1.76 -5.34
C HIS A 108 7.91 2.23 -5.07
N PRO A 109 8.94 1.53 -5.59
CA PRO A 109 8.87 0.29 -6.39
C PRO A 109 8.74 -0.98 -5.49
N GLU A 110 8.01 -1.99 -5.96
CA GLU A 110 7.80 -3.27 -5.24
C GLU A 110 7.59 -4.42 -6.25
N MET A 111 7.85 -5.68 -5.86
CA MET A 111 7.85 -6.85 -6.73
C MET A 111 6.47 -7.19 -7.33
N LEU A 112 5.39 -7.10 -6.56
CA LEU A 112 4.03 -7.29 -7.06
C LEU A 112 3.72 -6.28 -8.17
N TYR A 113 4.08 -5.01 -7.97
CA TYR A 113 3.93 -3.98 -9.02
C TYR A 113 4.67 -4.40 -10.29
N GLN A 114 5.94 -4.82 -10.18
CA GLN A 114 6.74 -5.25 -11.34
C GLN A 114 6.11 -6.45 -12.09
N SER A 115 5.50 -7.39 -11.37
CA SER A 115 4.87 -8.57 -11.99
C SER A 115 3.69 -8.23 -12.91
N TYR A 116 3.12 -7.03 -12.78
CA TYR A 116 2.00 -6.56 -13.61
C TYR A 116 2.41 -5.51 -14.65
N VAL A 117 3.65 -5.02 -14.66
CA VAL A 117 4.12 -4.06 -15.67
C VAL A 117 4.03 -4.66 -17.07
N GLY A 118 3.39 -3.95 -18.00
CA GLY A 118 3.17 -4.42 -19.37
C GLY A 118 2.05 -5.46 -19.52
N THR A 119 1.32 -5.78 -18.46
CA THR A 119 0.11 -6.63 -18.51
C THR A 119 -1.14 -5.77 -18.63
N ASP A 120 -2.31 -6.39 -18.81
CA ASP A 120 -3.60 -5.70 -18.81
C ASP A 120 -4.04 -5.21 -17.41
N MET A 121 -3.33 -5.65 -16.36
CA MET A 121 -3.56 -5.26 -14.96
C MET A 121 -2.43 -4.37 -14.41
N GLU A 122 -1.67 -3.71 -15.29
CA GLU A 122 -0.64 -2.76 -14.88
C GLU A 122 -1.23 -1.68 -13.95
N MET A 123 -0.62 -1.52 -12.78
CA MET A 123 -1.09 -0.58 -11.77
C MET A 123 -0.87 0.87 -12.24
N GLN A 124 -1.90 1.69 -12.13
CA GLN A 124 -1.81 3.11 -12.45
C GLN A 124 -1.87 3.96 -11.18
N LYS A 125 -0.90 4.87 -11.02
CA LYS A 125 -0.89 5.80 -9.89
C LYS A 125 -2.04 6.81 -10.03
N VAL A 126 -2.88 6.89 -9.02
CA VAL A 126 -3.79 8.04 -8.83
C VAL A 126 -2.97 9.21 -8.32
N SER A 127 -2.96 10.32 -9.07
CA SER A 127 -2.25 11.54 -8.67
C SER A 127 -3.15 12.42 -7.80
N LEU A 128 -2.68 12.77 -6.61
CA LEU A 128 -3.37 13.66 -5.67
C LEU A 128 -2.61 14.99 -5.55
N THR A 129 -3.07 15.89 -4.69
CA THR A 129 -2.40 17.16 -4.43
C THR A 129 -0.95 16.91 -4.01
N PRO A 130 0.07 17.47 -4.69
CA PRO A 130 1.46 17.24 -4.34
C PRO A 130 1.76 17.63 -2.89
N PRO A 131 2.63 16.89 -2.18
CA PRO A 131 2.95 17.18 -0.79
C PRO A 131 3.75 18.48 -0.66
N THR A 132 3.29 19.36 0.22
CA THR A 132 4.04 20.49 0.75
C THR A 132 4.68 20.12 2.09
N GLN A 133 5.65 20.91 2.57
CA GLN A 133 6.24 20.70 3.89
C GLN A 133 5.16 20.79 4.98
N ASP A 134 4.31 21.81 4.93
CA ASP A 134 3.19 22.00 5.85
C ASP A 134 2.27 20.78 5.84
N CYS A 135 1.96 20.21 4.67
CA CYS A 135 1.14 19.01 4.62
C CYS A 135 1.80 17.84 5.35
N ILE A 136 3.09 17.59 5.10
CA ILE A 136 3.82 16.49 5.72
C ILE A 136 3.83 16.63 7.25
N GLU A 137 4.00 17.85 7.76
CA GLU A 137 4.00 18.16 9.19
C GLU A 137 2.62 18.04 9.82
N SER A 138 1.55 18.33 9.07
CA SER A 138 0.16 18.17 9.49
C SER A 138 -0.38 16.74 9.37
N ARG A 139 0.40 15.79 8.84
CA ARG A 139 -0.02 14.39 8.75
C ARG A 139 -0.21 13.76 10.12
N ILE A 140 -1.23 12.89 10.19
CA ILE A 140 -1.47 12.06 11.36
C ILE A 140 -0.29 11.13 11.65
N ASN A 141 0.03 11.00 12.94
CA ASN A 141 1.06 10.09 13.42
C ASN A 141 0.53 8.65 13.58
N VAL A 142 1.40 7.71 13.97
CA VAL A 142 1.03 6.29 14.14
C VAL A 142 -0.09 6.10 15.17
N ALA A 143 -0.06 6.84 16.28
CA ALA A 143 -1.07 6.71 17.34
C ALA A 143 -2.45 7.15 16.85
N GLN A 144 -2.51 8.25 16.10
CA GLN A 144 -3.75 8.75 15.48
C GLN A 144 -4.28 7.78 14.42
N ARG A 145 -3.41 7.21 13.56
CA ARG A 145 -3.81 6.20 12.57
C ARG A 145 -4.42 4.96 13.19
N CYS A 146 -3.88 4.55 14.34
CA CYS A 146 -4.34 3.39 15.09
C CYS A 146 -5.43 3.73 16.13
N SER A 147 -5.91 4.98 16.17
CA SER A 147 -6.96 5.37 17.12
C SER A 147 -8.27 4.65 16.83
N VAL A 148 -9.06 4.44 17.87
CA VAL A 148 -10.45 3.96 17.71
C VAL A 148 -11.41 5.10 17.38
N ASP A 149 -10.99 6.35 17.57
CA ASP A 149 -11.77 7.54 17.23
C ASP A 149 -11.58 7.90 15.75
N PRO A 150 -12.64 7.84 14.91
CA PRO A 150 -12.55 8.24 13.51
C PRO A 150 -12.08 9.69 13.32
N ALA A 151 -12.40 10.60 14.25
CA ALA A 151 -11.99 12.00 14.13
C ALA A 151 -10.46 12.16 14.20
N GLU A 152 -9.79 11.36 15.05
CA GLU A 152 -8.33 11.36 15.14
C GLU A 152 -7.67 10.76 13.89
N GLN A 153 -8.30 9.75 13.28
CA GLN A 153 -7.82 9.13 12.04
C GLN A 153 -7.98 10.03 10.82
N VAL A 154 -8.96 10.93 10.83
CA VAL A 154 -9.16 11.93 9.78
C VAL A 154 -8.12 13.04 9.88
N GLY A 155 -7.83 13.50 11.10
CA GLY A 155 -6.81 14.52 11.35
C GLY A 155 -7.08 15.87 10.67
N ASP A 156 -6.01 16.64 10.49
CA ASP A 156 -6.08 17.99 9.92
C ASP A 156 -6.21 17.94 8.38
N PRO A 157 -7.11 18.72 7.76
CA PRO A 157 -7.22 18.81 6.30
C PRO A 157 -5.91 19.25 5.61
N ALA A 158 -5.04 20.01 6.28
CA ALA A 158 -3.73 20.38 5.75
C ALA A 158 -2.85 19.15 5.47
N GLY A 159 -3.07 18.03 6.19
CA GLY A 159 -2.36 16.76 6.00
C GLY A 159 -2.85 15.91 4.82
N ALA A 160 -3.90 16.33 4.10
CA ALA A 160 -4.49 15.58 2.99
C ALA A 160 -3.78 15.87 1.65
N CYS A 161 -2.58 15.31 1.48
CA CYS A 161 -1.81 15.38 0.22
C CYS A 161 -1.22 14.02 -0.18
N ASP A 162 -0.83 13.90 -1.45
CA ASP A 162 -0.15 12.75 -2.03
C ASP A 162 1.14 12.41 -1.26
N GLU A 163 1.57 11.16 -1.33
CA GLU A 163 2.84 10.73 -0.77
C GLU A 163 4.02 11.43 -1.46
N THR A 164 5.02 11.81 -0.66
CA THR A 164 6.29 12.27 -1.24
C THR A 164 6.88 11.12 -2.04
N PRO A 165 7.41 11.37 -3.25
CA PRO A 165 8.21 10.39 -3.94
C PRO A 165 9.34 9.96 -3.00
N HIS A 166 9.20 8.77 -2.40
CA HIS A 166 10.22 8.18 -1.54
C HIS A 166 11.30 7.62 -2.46
N LEU A 167 12.02 8.53 -3.12
CA LEU A 167 13.07 8.24 -4.10
C LEU A 167 14.23 7.54 -3.37
N LEU A 168 14.15 6.22 -3.19
CA LEU A 168 15.08 5.35 -2.44
C LEU A 168 15.87 6.06 -1.33
N LYS A 169 15.18 6.94 -0.58
CA LYS A 169 15.76 7.73 0.51
C LYS A 169 15.84 6.91 1.80
N LYS A 170 15.10 5.80 1.85
CA LYS A 170 15.43 4.63 2.67
C LYS A 170 16.74 4.10 2.06
N VAL A 171 17.92 4.31 2.65
CA VAL A 171 18.27 3.60 3.89
C VAL A 171 19.43 4.22 4.70
N MET A 172 20.17 5.28 4.31
CA MET A 172 21.53 5.39 4.90
C MET A 172 22.09 6.70 5.48
N THR A 173 21.45 7.87 5.45
CA THR A 173 22.27 9.10 5.51
C THR A 173 22.26 9.94 6.78
N SER A 174 21.20 10.06 7.58
CA SER A 174 21.21 11.09 8.64
C SER A 174 22.13 10.76 9.81
N ASN A 175 21.95 9.60 10.45
CA ASN A 175 22.78 9.21 11.60
C ASN A 175 24.19 8.80 11.19
N PHE A 176 24.35 8.14 10.03
CA PHE A 176 25.69 7.84 9.51
C PHE A 176 26.46 9.09 9.15
N PHE A 177 25.83 10.13 8.58
CA PHE A 177 26.50 11.38 8.30
C PHE A 177 26.96 12.05 9.59
N LEU A 178 26.06 12.23 10.56
CA LEU A 178 26.40 12.81 11.85
C LEU A 178 27.54 12.03 12.52
N ASP A 179 27.45 10.70 12.55
CA ASP A 179 28.49 9.84 13.13
C ASP A 179 29.81 9.86 12.36
N SER A 180 29.76 9.95 11.03
CA SER A 180 30.96 10.00 10.17
C SER A 180 31.66 11.37 10.19
N THR A 181 30.94 12.44 10.50
CA THR A 181 31.45 13.82 10.53
C THR A 181 31.69 14.35 11.94
N ASP A 182 31.25 13.61 12.97
CA ASP A 182 31.51 13.93 14.36
C ASP A 182 33.01 13.82 14.68
N ALA A 183 33.62 14.99 14.89
CA ALA A 183 35.02 15.13 15.22
C ALA A 183 35.39 14.43 16.55
N SER A 184 34.41 14.21 17.44
CA SER A 184 34.60 13.57 18.73
C SER A 184 34.68 12.04 18.65
N LYS A 185 34.27 11.42 17.54
CA LYS A 185 34.43 9.98 17.30
C LYS A 185 35.81 9.69 16.72
N SER A 186 36.41 8.59 17.20
CA SER A 186 37.68 8.10 16.69
C SER A 186 37.58 7.68 15.22
N GLU A 187 38.70 7.68 14.50
CA GLU A 187 38.74 7.28 13.09
C GLU A 187 38.21 5.85 12.88
N ALA A 188 38.48 4.94 13.82
CA ALA A 188 37.95 3.57 13.81
C ALA A 188 36.42 3.48 13.98
N GLN A 189 35.79 4.51 14.56
CA GLN A 189 34.33 4.60 14.74
C GLN A 189 33.64 5.35 13.60
N ARG A 190 34.38 6.09 12.76
CA ARG A 190 33.85 6.71 11.56
C ARG A 190 33.74 5.65 10.48
N SER A 191 32.54 5.48 9.93
CA SER A 191 32.31 4.46 8.91
C SER A 191 33.00 4.85 7.59
N PRO A 192 34.00 4.08 7.10
CA PRO A 192 34.57 4.30 5.77
C PRO A 192 33.56 4.02 4.64
N ALA A 193 32.45 3.34 4.97
CA ALA A 193 31.36 3.10 4.04
C ALA A 193 30.53 4.36 3.79
N TYR A 194 30.65 5.43 4.59
CA TYR A 194 29.83 6.63 4.43
C TYR A 194 29.90 7.23 3.02
N GLU A 195 31.11 7.38 2.45
CA GLU A 195 31.25 7.93 1.09
C GLU A 195 30.70 6.98 0.03
N ALA A 196 30.91 5.67 0.18
CA ALA A 196 30.35 4.66 -0.74
C ALA A 196 28.81 4.66 -0.72
N VAL A 197 28.25 4.81 0.49
CA VAL A 197 26.83 4.88 0.77
C VAL A 197 26.21 6.18 0.26
N ARG A 198 26.89 7.30 0.47
CA ARG A 198 26.49 8.62 -0.03
C ARG A 198 26.50 8.67 -1.56
N ALA A 199 27.48 8.00 -2.17
CA ALA A 199 27.58 7.87 -3.62
C ALA A 199 26.63 6.82 -4.21
N PHE A 200 25.99 6.00 -3.38
CA PHE A 200 25.05 5.00 -3.86
C PHE A 200 23.81 5.68 -4.42
N GLN A 201 23.67 5.63 -5.74
CA GLN A 201 22.49 6.05 -6.45
C GLN A 201 22.01 4.88 -7.28
N ILE A 202 20.73 4.56 -7.13
CA ILE A 202 20.05 3.58 -7.96
C ILE A 202 18.78 4.23 -8.49
N THR A 203 18.60 4.16 -9.81
CA THR A 203 17.42 4.66 -10.50
C THR A 203 16.30 3.63 -10.43
N ASP A 204 15.05 4.07 -10.57
CA ASP A 204 13.90 3.15 -10.60
C ASP A 204 14.04 2.08 -11.70
N LEU A 205 14.63 2.45 -12.85
CA LEU A 205 14.94 1.51 -13.94
C LEU A 205 15.95 0.42 -13.53
N GLN A 206 16.95 0.77 -12.71
CA GLN A 206 17.92 -0.21 -12.20
C GLN A 206 17.28 -1.10 -11.14
N VAL A 207 16.39 -0.56 -10.30
CA VAL A 207 15.63 -1.36 -9.33
C VAL A 207 14.71 -2.36 -10.05
N GLY A 208 13.99 -1.92 -11.09
CA GLY A 208 13.19 -2.80 -11.94
C GLY A 208 14.01 -3.97 -12.49
N LYS A 209 15.21 -3.68 -13.05
CA LYS A 209 16.13 -4.74 -13.53
C LYS A 209 16.59 -5.71 -12.44
N ILE A 210 16.75 -5.25 -11.20
CA ILE A 210 17.08 -6.14 -10.07
C ILE A 210 15.90 -7.06 -9.77
N PHE A 211 14.68 -6.52 -9.74
CA PHE A 211 13.47 -7.32 -9.54
C PHE A 211 13.24 -8.33 -10.66
N ASP A 212 13.40 -7.93 -11.92
CA ASP A 212 13.33 -8.82 -13.08
C ASP A 212 14.34 -9.97 -12.97
N TYR A 213 15.57 -9.65 -12.55
CA TYR A 213 16.62 -10.64 -12.36
C TYR A 213 16.33 -11.62 -11.22
N TRP A 214 15.80 -11.13 -10.08
CA TRP A 214 15.39 -11.99 -8.98
C TRP A 214 14.22 -12.88 -9.38
N HIS A 215 13.22 -12.32 -10.08
CA HIS A 215 12.09 -13.07 -10.59
C HIS A 215 12.54 -14.18 -11.54
N ALA A 216 13.44 -13.89 -12.48
CA ALA A 216 14.00 -14.88 -13.41
C ALA A 216 14.85 -15.97 -12.75
N ARG A 217 15.38 -15.72 -11.54
CA ARG A 217 16.20 -16.69 -10.78
C ARG A 217 15.39 -17.64 -9.90
N GLY A 218 14.10 -17.41 -9.76
CA GLY A 218 13.19 -18.36 -9.13
C GLY A 218 12.56 -17.81 -7.86
N ASN A 219 11.26 -17.52 -7.99
CA ASN A 219 10.30 -18.40 -7.34
C ASN A 219 10.30 -19.76 -8.05
#